data_AF-G4A8I8-F1
#
_entry.id   AF-G4A8I8-F1
#
_cell.length_a   1.000
_cell.length_b   1.000
_cell.length_c   1.000
_cell.angle_alpha   90.00
_cell.angle_beta   90.00
_cell.angle_gamma   90.00
#
_symmetry.space_group_name_H-M   'P 1'
#
loop_
_entity.id
_entity.type
_entity.pdbx_description
1 polymer ?
#
loop_
_entity_poly.entity_id
_entity_poly.type
_entity_poly.pdbx_seq_one_letter_code
_entity_poly.pdbx_strand_id
1 'polypeptide(L)' 'MKKIVVLLSGEGTNLQAIIDARNASSIDAEIVGVFSNKADAFGLQQAKSAVKNDRTFSSYQV' A
#
# COMPACT_ATOMS: atom_id res chain seq x y z
N MET A 1 3.56 -10.37 -13.63
CA MET A 1 3.41 -9.53 -12.42
C MET A 1 3.78 -8.09 -12.69
N LYS A 2 2.81 -7.18 -12.61
CA LYS A 2 3.04 -5.72 -12.73
C LYS A 2 3.42 -5.15 -11.36
N LYS A 3 4.41 -4.26 -11.32
CA LYS A 3 4.83 -3.56 -10.09
C LYS A 3 4.05 -2.27 -9.95
N ILE A 4 3.39 -2.07 -8.81
CA ILE A 4 2.56 -0.90 -8.54
C ILE A 4 2.97 -0.20 -7.26
N VAL A 5 2.78 1.12 -7.24
CA VAL A 5 2.90 1.97 -6.06
C VAL A 5 1.53 2.53 -5.73
N VAL A 6 1.17 2.54 -4.45
CA VAL A 6 -0.12 3.07 -3.97
C VAL A 6 0.12 4.36 -3.19
N LEU A 7 -0.58 5.43 -3.57
CA LEU A 7 -0.60 6.69 -2.82
C LEU A 7 -1.91 6.77 -2.05
N LEU A 8 -1.84 7.07 -0.75
CA LEU A 8 -3.01 7.18 0.12
C LEU A 8 -2.93 8.40 1.05
N SER A 9 -4.03 8.71 1.75
CA SER A 9 -4.10 9.87 2.66
C SER A 9 -5.03 9.64 3.87
N GLY A 10 -5.33 8.37 4.18
CA GLY A 10 -6.34 8.01 5.17
C GLY A 10 -6.39 6.51 5.48
N GLU A 11 -7.59 5.97 5.64
CA GLU A 11 -7.80 4.59 6.15
C GLU A 11 -7.16 3.51 5.28
N GLY A 12 -7.12 3.69 3.96
CA GLY A 12 -6.52 2.72 3.05
C GLY A 12 -7.45 1.57 2.65
N THR A 13 -8.76 1.77 2.65
CA THR A 13 -9.74 0.76 2.18
C THR A 13 -9.47 0.31 0.73
N ASN A 14 -9.07 1.23 -0.16
CA ASN A 14 -8.63 0.87 -1.52
C ASN A 14 -7.34 0.04 -1.53
N LEU A 15 -6.39 0.32 -0.62
CA LEU A 15 -5.20 -0.49 -0.47
C LEU A 15 -5.58 -1.92 -0.04
N GLN A 16 -6.49 -2.04 0.93
CA GLN A 16 -6.98 -3.35 1.39
C GLN A 16 -7.65 -4.12 0.25
N ALA A 17 -8.51 -3.48 -0.55
CA ALA A 17 -9.13 -4.11 -1.72
C ALA A 17 -8.11 -4.63 -2.74
N ILE A 18 -7.02 -3.90 -2.98
CA ILE A 18 -5.93 -4.34 -3.87
C ILE A 18 -5.18 -5.53 -3.27
N ILE A 19 -4.91 -5.51 -1.96
CA ILE A 19 -4.29 -6.63 -1.25
C ILE A 19 -5.17 -7.88 -1.35
N ASP A 20 -6.47 -7.73 -1.12
CA ASP A 20 -7.44 -8.83 -1.20
C ASP A 20 -7.52 -9.41 -2.62
N ALA A 21 -7.59 -8.55 -3.64
CA ALA A 21 -7.60 -8.98 -5.03
C ALA A 21 -6.31 -9.71 -5.44
N ARG A 22 -5.15 -9.27 -4.94
CA ARG A 22 -3.86 -9.95 -5.12
C ARG A 22 -3.89 -11.32 -4.45
N ASN A 23 -4.31 -11.40 -3.20
CA ASN A 23 -4.37 -12.65 -2.43
C ASN A 23 -5.35 -13.66 -3.05
N ALA A 24 -6.46 -13.16 -3.60
CA ALA A 24 -7.43 -13.94 -4.38
C ALA A 24 -6.94 -14.27 -5.80
N SER A 25 -5.71 -13.92 -6.18
CA SER A 25 -5.16 -14.09 -7.54
C SER A 25 -6.02 -13.47 -8.65
N SER A 26 -6.87 -12.50 -8.31
CA SER A 26 -7.74 -11.77 -9.25
C SER A 26 -6.96 -10.71 -10.03
N ILE A 27 -5.81 -10.27 -9.49
CA ILE A 27 -4.86 -9.39 -10.17
C ILE A 27 -3.44 -9.95 -10.07
N ASP A 28 -2.69 -9.87 -11.16
CA ASP A 28 -1.26 -10.22 -11.22
C ASP A 28 -0.39 -8.98 -10.93
N ALA A 29 -0.42 -8.52 -9.67
CA ALA A 29 0.26 -7.30 -9.23
C ALA A 29 1.14 -7.52 -7.99
N GLU A 30 2.27 -6.84 -7.96
CA GLU A 30 3.16 -6.70 -6.80
C GLU A 30 3.08 -5.25 -6.30
N ILE A 31 2.58 -5.06 -5.07
CA ILE A 31 2.67 -3.78 -4.39
C ILE A 31 4.12 -3.62 -3.93
N VAL A 32 4.86 -2.71 -4.56
CA VAL A 32 6.29 -2.48 -4.29
C VAL A 32 6.54 -1.23 -3.45
N GLY A 33 5.49 -0.52 -3.05
CA GLY A 33 5.59 0.65 -2.19
C GLY A 33 4.23 1.26 -1.91
N VAL A 34 4.08 1.84 -0.73
CA VAL A 34 2.91 2.62 -0.32
C VAL A 34 3.41 3.92 0.29
N PHE A 35 2.87 5.05 -0.18
CA PHE A 35 3.23 6.37 0.31
C PHE A 35 1.97 7.11 0.76
N SER A 36 2.15 7.95 1.76
CA SER A 36 1.08 8.81 2.26
C SER A 36 1.58 10.24 2.32
N ASN A 37 0.67 11.22 2.22
CA ASN A 37 0.96 12.60 2.62
C ASN A 37 0.64 12.86 4.10
N LYS A 38 0.06 11.88 4.81
CA LYS A 38 -0.21 11.92 6.25
C LYS A 38 0.55 10.83 6.99
N ALA A 39 1.32 11.21 8.01
CA ALA A 39 2.16 10.29 8.78
C ALA A 39 1.37 9.28 9.62
N ASP A 40 0.16 9.68 10.03
CA ASP A 40 -0.75 8.93 10.88
C ASP A 40 -1.83 8.16 10.09
N ALA A 41 -1.75 8.14 8.75
CA ALA A 41 -2.69 7.40 7.93
C ALA A 41 -2.71 5.90 8.30
N PHE A 42 -3.88 5.41 8.72
CA PHE A 42 -4.06 3.99 9.08
C PHE A 42 -3.69 3.04 7.93
N GLY A 43 -3.85 3.47 6.67
CA GLY A 43 -3.41 2.70 5.51
C GLY A 43 -1.92 2.36 5.48
N LEU A 44 -1.06 3.17 6.12
CA LEU A 44 0.36 2.85 6.28
C LEU A 44 0.59 1.66 7.22
N GLN A 45 -0.28 1.46 8.21
CA GLN A 45 -0.21 0.29 9.10
C GLN A 45 -0.58 -0.98 8.33
N GLN A 46 -1.63 -0.92 7.52
CA GLN A 46 -2.03 -2.03 6.65
C GLN A 46 -0.92 -2.40 5.65
N ALA A 47 -0.25 -1.39 5.07
CA ALA A 47 0.85 -1.60 4.14
C ALA A 47 2.04 -2.36 4.75
N LYS A 48 2.38 -2.08 6.02
CA LYS A 48 3.51 -2.74 6.72
C LYS A 48 3.39 -4.26 6.78
N SER A 49 2.17 -4.78 6.87
CA SER A 49 1.93 -6.23 6.94
C SER A 49 1.84 -6.89 5.57
N ALA A 50 1.62 -6.12 4.49
CA ALA A 50 1.28 -6.65 3.17
C ALA A 50 2.36 -6.42 2.09
N VAL A 51 3.29 -5.49 2.32
CA VAL A 51 4.31 -5.04 1.36
C VAL A 51 5.69 -5.54 1.80
N LYS A 52 6.52 -6.00 0.85
CA LYS A 52 7.88 -6.47 1.16
C LYS A 52 8.74 -5.33 1.74
N ASN A 53 9.43 -5.64 2.84
CA ASN A 53 10.07 -4.75 3.83
C ASN A 53 11.08 -3.69 3.35
N ASP A 54 11.42 -3.59 2.06
CA ASP A 54 12.45 -2.64 1.62
C ASP A 54 11.91 -1.28 1.15
N ARG A 55 10.59 -1.11 0.99
CA ARG A 55 10.02 0.07 0.29
C ARG A 55 8.74 0.68 0.85
N THR A 56 8.38 0.36 2.10
CA THR A 56 7.27 1.00 2.79
C THR A 56 7.76 2.31 3.39
N PHE A 57 7.51 3.43 2.72
CA PHE A 57 8.06 4.72 3.12
C PHE A 57 7.01 5.70 3.65
N SER A 58 7.47 6.45 4.65
CA SER A 58 6.80 7.43 5.49
C SER A 58 6.21 8.61 4.71
N SER A 59 5.41 9.42 5.42
CA SER A 59 4.79 10.66 4.97
C SER A 59 5.71 11.50 4.09
N TYR A 60 5.33 11.75 2.84
CA TYR A 60 5.83 12.91 2.10
C TYR A 60 5.18 14.15 2.72
N GLN A 61 5.92 14.84 3.59
CA GLN A 61 5.63 16.24 3.93
C GLN A 61 6.05 17.06 2.71
N VAL A 62 5.09 17.67 2.02
CA VAL A 62 5.38 18.71 1.03
C VAL A 62 5.57 20.02 1.79
#